data_AF-A0A3C1N7M9-F1
#
_entry.id   AF-A0A3C1N7M9-F1
#
_cell.length_a   1.000
_cell.length_b   1.000
_cell.length_c   1.000
_cell.angle_alpha   90.00
_cell.angle_beta   90.00
_cell.angle_gamma   90.00
#
_symmetry.space_group_name_H-M   'P 1'
#
loop_
_entity.id
_entity.type
_entity.pdbx_description
1 polymer ?
#
loop_
_entity_poly.entity_id
_entity_poly.type
_entity_poly.pdbx_seq_one_letter_code
_entity_poly.pdbx_strand_id
1 'polypeptide(L)'
;MSFRVGVDIGGTFTDFCAFNDVTNEIHTLKVLSSPDKPGSEVIDGIKALGVRYGVSASDVVYFTHGTTVGVNTVIQRKGIRLGLLVTRNFTDVLELARLKMPDMYSLLSVRPEALVTKDRIFEISERIRADGSIEQEVDPATVERSLADVQAAGCEGVVIALINSYRNSHNEQAVKTIIQRLSPGFPVFCSTDVWPIIREYERTVTAVIHGYVQPRVSQYLESLQQALLDAKVNAIPQVTKSNGGVMSAELGRTACAQMILSGTAAGVIGASYVSKLSGHPNTMSLDVGGTSADVAFIRNGQPQFGIGEVIGEFPIFIPSVAVTSIGAGGGSIAWVDDFGILRVGPESAGSKPGPACYGNGG
;
A
#
# COMPACT_ATOMS: atom_id res chain seq x y z
N MET A 1 -20.23 20.34 -18.68
CA MET A 1 -18.80 20.71 -18.58
C MET A 1 -18.00 19.41 -18.38
N SER A 2 -16.69 19.42 -18.59
CA SER A 2 -15.84 18.23 -18.44
C SER A 2 -14.78 18.51 -17.38
N PHE A 3 -14.94 17.89 -16.21
CA PHE A 3 -14.01 18.02 -15.09
C PHE A 3 -13.28 16.71 -14.82
N ARG A 4 -11.98 16.83 -14.54
CA ARG A 4 -11.16 15.77 -13.97
C ARG A 4 -10.91 16.09 -12.51
N VAL A 5 -11.29 15.18 -11.62
CA VAL A 5 -11.16 15.37 -10.18
C VAL A 5 -10.12 14.40 -9.64
N GLY A 6 -9.07 14.94 -9.04
CA GLY A 6 -8.08 14.21 -8.24
C GLY A 6 -8.34 14.43 -6.76
N VAL A 7 -8.28 13.36 -5.97
CA VAL A 7 -8.50 13.43 -4.51
C VAL A 7 -7.37 12.72 -3.77
N ASP A 8 -6.79 13.40 -2.78
CA ASP A 8 -5.89 12.79 -1.81
C ASP A 8 -6.57 12.75 -0.44
N ILE A 9 -6.82 11.54 0.08
CA ILE A 9 -7.47 11.35 1.38
C ILE A 9 -6.36 11.14 2.41
N GLY A 10 -6.03 12.22 3.12
CA GLY A 10 -5.13 12.22 4.25
C GLY A 10 -5.82 11.81 5.55
N GLY A 11 -5.06 11.83 6.66
CA GLY A 11 -5.60 11.49 7.98
C GLY A 11 -6.41 12.62 8.66
N THR A 12 -6.19 13.87 8.26
CA THR A 12 -6.85 15.06 8.87
C THR A 12 -7.72 15.79 7.86
N PHE A 13 -7.22 15.95 6.64
CA PHE A 13 -7.93 16.62 5.57
C PHE A 13 -7.87 15.80 4.29
N THR A 14 -8.92 15.97 3.48
CA THR A 14 -9.01 15.45 2.13
C THR A 14 -8.87 16.62 1.16
N ASP A 15 -7.88 16.51 0.28
CA ASP A 15 -7.53 17.53 -0.69
C ASP A 15 -8.11 17.18 -2.07
N PHE A 16 -8.87 18.10 -2.65
CA PHE A 16 -9.48 17.98 -3.96
C PHE A 16 -8.81 18.93 -4.95
N CYS A 17 -8.58 18.43 -6.16
CA CYS A 17 -8.17 19.21 -7.32
C CYS A 17 -9.12 18.91 -8.47
N ALA A 18 -9.90 19.90 -8.90
CA ALA A 18 -10.80 19.81 -10.03
C ALA A 18 -10.23 20.63 -11.20
N PHE A 19 -9.90 19.94 -12.29
CA PHE A 19 -9.40 20.55 -13.53
C PHE A 19 -10.52 20.61 -14.57
N ASN A 20 -10.79 21.81 -15.09
CA ASN A 20 -11.75 22.02 -16.16
C ASN A 20 -11.08 21.81 -17.53
N ASP A 21 -11.44 20.75 -18.25
CA ASP A 21 -10.87 20.44 -19.58
C ASP A 21 -11.17 21.50 -20.64
N VAL A 22 -12.15 22.39 -20.42
CA VAL A 22 -12.56 23.42 -21.38
C VAL A 22 -11.83 24.73 -21.13
N THR A 23 -11.78 25.19 -19.87
CA THR A 23 -11.19 26.50 -19.51
C THR A 23 -9.73 26.40 -19.08
N ASN A 24 -9.22 25.18 -18.82
CA ASN A 24 -7.94 24.91 -18.17
C ASN A 24 -7.82 25.49 -16.74
N GLU A 25 -8.95 25.85 -16.11
CA GLU A 25 -8.95 26.31 -14.73
C GLU A 25 -8.76 25.15 -13.76
N ILE A 26 -8.05 25.44 -12.68
CA ILE A 26 -7.85 24.52 -11.55
C ILE A 26 -8.58 25.09 -10.34
N HIS A 27 -9.46 24.29 -9.75
CA HIS A 27 -10.10 24.58 -8.48
C HIS A 27 -9.59 23.61 -7.42
N THR A 28 -9.22 24.15 -6.26
CA THR A 28 -8.79 23.34 -5.12
C THR A 28 -9.76 23.50 -3.96
N LEU A 29 -10.00 22.41 -3.24
CA LEU A 29 -10.86 22.39 -2.07
C LEU A 29 -10.23 21.47 -1.01
N LYS A 30 -10.34 21.88 0.24
CA LYS A 30 -9.92 21.08 1.40
C LYS A 30 -11.13 20.84 2.28
N VAL A 31 -11.41 19.57 2.60
CA VAL A 31 -12.50 19.17 3.50
C VAL A 31 -11.94 18.33 4.65
N LEU A 32 -12.66 18.25 5.76
CA LEU A 32 -12.27 17.41 6.88
C LEU A 32 -12.40 15.93 6.49
N SER A 33 -11.38 15.13 6.80
CA SER A 33 -11.46 13.68 6.64
C SER A 33 -12.34 13.08 7.73
N SER A 34 -13.10 12.03 7.40
CA SER A 34 -13.99 11.34 8.35
C SER A 34 -13.56 9.87 8.52
N PRO A 35 -12.62 9.57 9.45
CA PRO A 35 -12.11 8.22 9.66
C PRO A 35 -13.20 7.19 10.00
N ASP A 36 -14.27 7.65 10.68
CA ASP A 36 -15.38 6.81 11.12
C ASP A 36 -16.39 6.48 10.01
N LYS A 37 -16.34 7.22 8.89
CA LYS A 37 -17.23 7.05 7.72
C LYS A 37 -16.44 7.24 6.40
N PRO A 38 -15.55 6.29 6.05
CA PRO A 38 -14.78 6.35 4.82
C PRO A 38 -15.70 6.57 3.60
N GLY A 39 -15.34 7.53 2.74
CA GLY A 39 -16.13 7.90 1.56
C GLY A 39 -17.09 9.07 1.77
N SER A 40 -17.44 9.43 3.02
CA SER A 40 -18.28 10.61 3.27
C SER A 40 -17.60 11.92 2.86
N GLU A 41 -16.28 12.02 3.06
CA GLU A 41 -15.45 13.13 2.58
C GLU A 41 -15.54 13.33 1.06
N VAL A 42 -15.76 12.26 0.28
CA VAL A 42 -15.93 12.34 -1.17
C VAL A 42 -17.26 13.00 -1.51
N ILE A 43 -18.34 12.58 -0.87
CA ILE A 43 -19.68 13.14 -1.08
C ILE A 43 -19.68 14.63 -0.70
N ASP A 44 -19.11 14.97 0.46
CA ASP A 44 -19.06 16.35 0.95
C ASP A 44 -18.18 17.23 0.07
N GLY A 45 -17.04 16.72 -0.39
CA GLY A 45 -16.16 17.41 -1.33
C GLY A 45 -16.82 17.70 -2.67
N ILE A 46 -17.52 16.72 -3.27
CA ILE A 46 -18.25 16.93 -4.53
C ILE A 46 -19.37 17.95 -4.35
N LYS A 47 -20.13 17.90 -3.25
CA LYS A 47 -21.16 18.92 -2.95
C LYS A 47 -20.55 20.31 -2.79
N ALA A 48 -19.45 20.43 -2.07
CA ALA A 48 -18.77 21.69 -1.84
C ALA A 48 -18.16 22.27 -3.13
N LEU A 49 -17.64 21.43 -4.03
CA LEU A 49 -17.22 21.85 -5.38
C LEU A 49 -18.41 22.42 -6.18
N GLY A 50 -19.59 21.79 -6.08
CA GLY A 50 -20.82 22.29 -6.70
C GLY A 50 -21.25 23.65 -6.15
N VAL A 51 -21.26 23.82 -4.83
CA VAL A 51 -21.65 25.09 -4.19
C VAL A 51 -20.68 26.22 -4.52
N ARG A 52 -19.36 25.96 -4.49
CA ARG A 52 -18.34 27.00 -4.60
C ARG A 52 -17.96 27.36 -6.03
N TYR A 53 -17.99 26.37 -6.93
CA TYR A 53 -17.47 26.50 -8.29
C TYR A 53 -18.47 26.10 -9.38
N GLY A 54 -19.69 25.71 -9.01
CA GLY A 54 -20.73 25.29 -9.97
C GLY A 54 -20.46 23.95 -10.65
N VAL A 55 -19.54 23.13 -10.10
CA VAL A 55 -19.21 21.81 -10.64
C VAL A 55 -20.30 20.80 -10.26
N SER A 56 -21.10 20.35 -11.21
CA SER A 56 -22.08 19.28 -10.95
C SER A 56 -21.39 17.91 -10.96
N ALA A 57 -21.95 16.93 -10.22
CA ALA A 57 -21.42 15.57 -10.21
C ALA A 57 -21.41 14.92 -11.61
N SER A 58 -22.39 15.27 -12.46
CA SER A 58 -22.46 14.83 -13.85
C SER A 58 -21.38 15.43 -14.75
N ASP A 59 -20.76 16.53 -14.35
CA ASP A 59 -19.64 17.12 -15.11
C ASP A 59 -18.32 16.41 -14.83
N VAL A 60 -18.23 15.57 -13.80
CA VAL A 60 -17.02 14.81 -13.45
C VAL A 60 -16.91 13.59 -14.38
N VAL A 61 -16.04 13.69 -15.39
CA VAL A 61 -15.81 12.63 -16.38
C VAL A 61 -14.64 11.72 -16.02
N TYR A 62 -13.77 12.18 -15.12
CA TYR A 62 -12.62 11.43 -14.63
C TYR A 62 -12.46 11.66 -13.14
N PHE A 63 -12.30 10.57 -12.38
CA PHE A 63 -12.05 10.61 -10.95
C PHE A 63 -10.85 9.73 -10.64
N THR A 64 -9.85 10.28 -9.94
CA THR A 64 -8.69 9.53 -9.45
C THR A 64 -8.42 9.83 -7.99
N HIS A 65 -7.94 8.82 -7.27
CA HIS A 65 -7.70 8.92 -5.85
C HIS A 65 -6.40 8.23 -5.41
N GLY A 66 -5.59 8.91 -4.61
CA GLY A 66 -4.44 8.33 -3.91
C GLY A 66 -4.80 8.02 -2.47
N THR A 67 -4.52 6.80 -2.00
CA THR A 67 -4.86 6.38 -0.63
C THR A 67 -3.62 5.94 0.15
N THR A 68 -3.62 6.26 1.44
CA THR A 68 -2.60 5.79 2.40
C THR A 68 -3.08 4.61 3.24
N VAL A 69 -4.29 4.09 2.98
CA VAL A 69 -4.87 2.96 3.74
C VAL A 69 -3.94 1.74 3.73
N GLY A 70 -3.32 1.43 2.58
CA GLY A 70 -2.40 0.31 2.47
C GLY A 70 -1.16 0.45 3.35
N VAL A 71 -0.44 1.57 3.20
CA VAL A 71 0.76 1.89 4.01
C VAL A 71 0.43 1.87 5.50
N ASN A 72 -0.62 2.58 5.91
CA ASN A 72 -0.99 2.72 7.32
C ASN A 72 -1.38 1.38 7.94
N THR A 73 -1.98 0.47 7.17
CA THR A 73 -2.33 -0.87 7.67
C THR A 73 -1.08 -1.67 8.04
N VAL A 74 -0.01 -1.58 7.24
CA VAL A 74 1.27 -2.24 7.51
C VAL A 74 1.98 -1.58 8.68
N ILE A 75 2.13 -0.25 8.67
CA ILE A 75 2.82 0.50 9.72
C ILE A 75 2.16 0.28 11.08
N GLN A 76 0.83 0.32 11.15
CA GLN A 76 0.09 0.15 12.40
C GLN A 76 -0.12 -1.31 12.78
N ARG A 77 0.33 -2.26 11.94
CA ARG A 77 0.10 -3.71 12.11
C ARG A 77 -1.38 -4.04 12.36
N LYS A 78 -2.28 -3.46 11.56
CA LYS A 78 -3.75 -3.63 11.62
C LYS A 78 -4.34 -4.40 10.43
N GLY A 79 -3.51 -5.18 9.75
CA GLY A 79 -3.98 -6.10 8.71
C GLY A 79 -4.58 -7.37 9.30
N ILE A 80 -5.10 -8.22 8.43
CA ILE A 80 -5.71 -9.48 8.85
C ILE A 80 -4.66 -10.47 9.37
N ARG A 81 -5.07 -11.36 10.28
CA ARG A 81 -4.19 -12.43 10.75
C ARG A 81 -4.00 -13.45 9.63
N LEU A 82 -2.79 -13.52 9.07
CA LEU A 82 -2.46 -14.42 7.96
C LEU A 82 -1.74 -15.69 8.42
N GLY A 83 -2.05 -16.79 7.73
CA GLY A 83 -1.18 -17.95 7.60
C GLY A 83 -0.33 -17.91 6.32
N LEU A 84 0.75 -18.67 6.29
CA LEU A 84 1.60 -18.86 5.12
C LEU A 84 1.79 -20.35 4.83
N LEU A 85 1.54 -20.76 3.60
CA LEU A 85 1.80 -22.10 3.09
C LEU A 85 3.04 -22.07 2.21
N VAL A 86 4.03 -22.88 2.56
CA VAL A 86 5.31 -22.98 1.86
C VAL A 86 5.59 -24.41 1.41
N THR A 87 6.52 -24.56 0.48
CA THR A 87 7.10 -25.87 0.15
C THR A 87 7.73 -26.47 1.41
N ARG A 88 7.55 -27.78 1.62
CA ARG A 88 8.18 -28.52 2.72
C ARG A 88 9.68 -28.21 2.85
N ASN A 89 10.14 -27.99 4.09
CA ASN A 89 11.48 -27.56 4.50
C ASN A 89 11.85 -26.09 4.15
N PHE A 90 10.88 -25.23 3.82
CA PHE A 90 11.10 -23.79 3.53
C PHE A 90 10.35 -22.86 4.50
N THR A 91 10.04 -23.33 5.71
CA THR A 91 9.30 -22.56 6.74
C THR A 91 10.06 -21.33 7.24
N ASP A 92 11.40 -21.36 7.18
CA ASP A 92 12.24 -20.32 7.77
C ASP A 92 12.56 -19.15 6.81
N VAL A 93 11.99 -19.12 5.59
CA VAL A 93 12.32 -18.12 4.55
C VAL A 93 12.14 -16.68 5.05
N LEU A 94 11.02 -16.39 5.73
CA LEU A 94 10.74 -15.04 6.25
C LEU A 94 11.59 -14.69 7.47
N GLU A 95 11.87 -15.66 8.35
CA GLU A 95 12.66 -15.45 9.57
C GLU A 95 14.14 -15.22 9.24
N LEU A 96 14.69 -16.03 8.33
CA LEU A 96 16.06 -15.90 7.86
C LEU A 96 16.27 -14.61 7.09
N ALA A 97 15.29 -14.17 6.29
CA ALA A 97 15.32 -12.90 5.53
C ALA A 97 16.65 -12.67 4.77
N ARG A 98 17.22 -13.73 4.19
CA ARG A 98 18.54 -13.74 3.52
C ARG A 98 19.69 -13.22 4.39
N LEU A 99 19.54 -13.32 5.70
CA LEU A 99 20.45 -12.82 6.73
C LEU A 99 20.69 -11.30 6.69
N LYS A 100 19.86 -10.54 5.97
CA LYS A 100 20.00 -9.08 5.86
C LYS A 100 19.56 -8.41 7.17
N MET A 101 20.43 -7.58 7.76
CA MET A 101 20.11 -6.82 8.97
C MET A 101 19.71 -5.38 8.63
N PRO A 102 18.77 -4.76 9.37
CA PRO A 102 18.37 -3.36 9.16
C PRO A 102 19.54 -2.39 9.29
N ASP A 103 20.36 -2.55 10.33
CA ASP A 103 21.56 -1.76 10.57
C ASP A 103 22.78 -2.69 10.53
N MET A 104 23.61 -2.53 9.50
CA MET A 104 24.81 -3.34 9.31
C MET A 104 25.96 -2.95 10.25
N TYR A 105 25.89 -1.79 10.91
CA TYR A 105 26.92 -1.30 11.82
C TYR A 105 26.59 -1.56 13.29
N SER A 106 25.34 -1.87 13.61
CA SER A 106 24.91 -2.22 14.96
C SER A 106 24.91 -3.74 15.17
N LEU A 107 25.79 -4.23 16.06
CA LEU A 107 25.80 -5.63 16.50
C LEU A 107 24.51 -6.02 17.26
N LEU A 108 23.78 -5.04 17.77
CA LEU A 108 22.50 -5.20 18.46
C LEU A 108 21.31 -4.97 17.52
N SER A 109 21.54 -4.89 16.20
CA SER A 109 20.45 -4.76 15.23
C SER A 109 19.52 -5.96 15.34
N VAL A 110 18.22 -5.71 15.45
CA VAL A 110 17.18 -6.74 15.50
C VAL A 110 16.22 -6.51 14.34
N ARG A 111 15.77 -7.58 13.71
CA ARG A 111 14.72 -7.49 12.70
C ARG A 111 13.36 -7.29 13.39
N PRO A 112 12.44 -6.55 12.77
CA PRO A 112 11.08 -6.51 13.23
C PRO A 112 10.47 -7.92 13.24
N GLU A 113 9.52 -8.16 14.13
CA GLU A 113 8.72 -9.39 14.09
C GLU A 113 7.96 -9.45 12.76
N ALA A 114 8.02 -10.60 12.08
CA ALA A 114 7.37 -10.80 10.78
C ALA A 114 5.84 -10.66 10.86
N LEU A 115 5.20 -10.17 9.79
CA LEU A 115 3.73 -10.10 9.69
C LEU A 115 3.07 -11.49 9.83
N VAL A 116 3.75 -12.53 9.34
CA VAL A 116 3.42 -13.93 9.60
C VAL A 116 4.56 -14.54 10.42
N THR A 117 4.29 -14.80 11.70
CA THR A 117 5.23 -15.43 12.62
C THR A 117 5.26 -16.94 12.41
N LYS A 118 6.32 -17.59 12.91
CA LYS A 118 6.64 -19.01 12.63
C LYS A 118 5.52 -19.99 12.99
N ASP A 119 4.76 -19.70 14.04
CA ASP A 119 3.58 -20.47 14.48
C ASP A 119 2.43 -20.49 13.48
N ARG A 120 2.47 -19.65 12.43
CA ARG A 120 1.47 -19.57 11.36
C ARG A 120 2.02 -19.94 9.98
N ILE A 121 3.17 -20.62 9.93
CA ILE A 121 3.78 -21.09 8.68
C ILE A 121 3.66 -22.60 8.63
N PHE A 122 3.01 -23.11 7.58
CA PHE A 122 2.72 -24.54 7.41
C PHE A 122 3.24 -25.05 6.07
N GLU A 123 3.55 -26.34 6.03
CA GLU A 123 4.19 -26.97 4.90
C GLU A 123 3.19 -27.65 3.97
N ILE A 124 3.46 -27.57 2.67
CA ILE A 124 2.80 -28.36 1.62
C ILE A 124 3.83 -29.32 1.03
N SER A 125 3.46 -30.60 0.93
CA SER A 125 4.31 -31.59 0.24
C SER A 125 4.06 -31.49 -1.27
N GLU A 126 4.92 -30.73 -1.92
CA GLU A 126 4.97 -30.48 -3.35
C GLU A 126 6.40 -30.11 -3.74
N ARG A 127 6.76 -30.22 -5.03
CA ARG A 127 8.04 -29.70 -5.51
C ARG A 127 8.02 -29.35 -6.99
N ILE A 128 8.43 -28.12 -7.30
CA ILE A 128 8.77 -27.67 -8.66
C ILE A 128 10.28 -27.45 -8.80
N ARG A 129 10.86 -27.96 -9.87
CA ARG A 129 12.28 -27.80 -10.21
C ARG A 129 12.56 -26.44 -10.83
N ALA A 130 13.83 -26.04 -10.87
CA ALA A 130 14.26 -24.75 -11.40
C ALA A 130 13.92 -24.55 -12.90
N ASP A 131 13.80 -25.64 -13.66
CA ASP A 131 13.38 -25.60 -15.07
C ASP A 131 11.85 -25.44 -15.25
N GLY A 132 11.07 -25.58 -14.17
CA GLY A 132 9.61 -25.53 -14.15
C GLY A 132 8.93 -26.89 -14.22
N SER A 133 9.69 -27.99 -14.31
CA SER A 133 9.13 -29.35 -14.26
C SER A 133 8.62 -29.69 -12.85
N ILE A 134 7.52 -30.43 -12.79
CA ILE A 134 6.94 -30.90 -11.52
C ILE A 134 7.72 -32.15 -11.09
N GLU A 135 8.40 -32.07 -9.96
CA GLU A 135 9.08 -33.22 -9.33
C GLU A 135 8.13 -33.96 -8.39
N GLN A 136 7.28 -33.23 -7.68
CA GLN A 136 6.25 -33.77 -6.82
C GLN A 136 4.97 -32.95 -6.94
N GLU A 137 3.89 -33.63 -7.30
CA GLU A 137 2.53 -33.06 -7.31
C GLU A 137 2.09 -32.68 -5.89
N VAL A 138 1.13 -31.76 -5.80
CA VAL A 138 0.55 -31.36 -4.51
C VAL A 138 -0.15 -32.55 -3.86
N ASP A 139 0.27 -32.90 -2.63
CA ASP A 139 -0.45 -33.87 -1.79
C ASP A 139 -1.70 -33.22 -1.16
N PRO A 140 -2.93 -33.59 -1.58
CA PRO A 140 -4.16 -32.98 -1.06
C PRO A 140 -4.32 -33.16 0.46
N ALA A 141 -3.82 -34.26 1.03
CA ALA A 141 -3.92 -34.51 2.48
C ALA A 141 -3.03 -33.56 3.29
N THR A 142 -1.97 -33.01 2.69
CA THR A 142 -1.17 -31.95 3.33
C THR A 142 -1.87 -30.61 3.27
N VAL A 143 -2.58 -30.31 2.17
CA VAL A 143 -3.38 -29.09 2.05
C VAL A 143 -4.53 -29.08 3.06
N GLU A 144 -5.24 -30.19 3.21
CA GLU A 144 -6.35 -30.35 4.16
C GLU A 144 -5.90 -30.12 5.61
N ARG A 145 -4.79 -30.75 6.02
CA ARG A 145 -4.22 -30.57 7.36
C ARG A 145 -3.74 -29.15 7.59
N SER A 146 -2.94 -28.60 6.66
CA SER A 146 -2.42 -27.25 6.79
C SER A 146 -3.53 -26.19 6.80
N LEU A 147 -4.64 -26.40 6.08
CA LEU A 147 -5.81 -25.51 6.18
C LEU A 147 -6.46 -25.57 7.56
N ALA A 148 -6.62 -26.77 8.13
CA ALA A 148 -7.16 -26.92 9.49
C ALA A 148 -6.25 -26.23 10.53
N ASP A 149 -4.93 -26.35 10.38
CA ASP A 149 -3.96 -25.69 11.27
C ASP A 149 -4.00 -24.16 11.12
N VAL A 150 -4.11 -23.64 9.89
CA VAL A 150 -4.31 -22.21 9.61
C VAL A 150 -5.57 -21.69 10.31
N GLN A 151 -6.68 -22.42 10.22
CA GLN A 151 -7.93 -22.04 10.87
C GLN A 151 -7.86 -22.14 12.40
N ALA A 152 -7.22 -23.19 12.93
CA ALA A 152 -7.00 -23.37 14.36
C ALA A 152 -6.09 -22.28 14.96
N ALA A 153 -5.13 -21.78 14.17
CA ALA A 153 -4.32 -20.63 14.52
C ALA A 153 -5.09 -19.29 14.44
N GLY A 154 -6.38 -19.29 14.11
CA GLY A 154 -7.23 -18.10 14.03
C GLY A 154 -6.88 -17.19 12.87
N CYS A 155 -6.25 -17.70 11.81
CA CYS A 155 -5.96 -16.92 10.61
C CYS A 155 -7.25 -16.64 9.84
N GLU A 156 -7.38 -15.40 9.38
CA GLU A 156 -8.49 -14.90 8.58
C GLU A 156 -8.25 -15.06 7.08
N GLY A 157 -7.04 -15.46 6.67
CA GLY A 157 -6.67 -15.72 5.29
C GLY A 157 -5.30 -16.40 5.20
N VAL A 158 -4.93 -16.81 3.99
CA VAL A 158 -3.68 -17.54 3.76
C VAL A 158 -2.95 -17.09 2.49
N VAL A 159 -1.63 -17.00 2.59
CA VAL A 159 -0.73 -16.79 1.45
C VAL A 159 -0.09 -18.11 1.07
N ILE A 160 0.04 -18.38 -0.23
CA ILE A 160 0.74 -19.55 -0.76
C ILE A 160 1.99 -19.05 -1.48
N ALA A 161 3.17 -19.49 -1.02
CA ALA A 161 4.45 -19.13 -1.62
C ALA A 161 5.33 -20.36 -1.77
N LEU A 162 5.22 -21.02 -2.92
CA LEU A 162 5.93 -22.25 -3.22
C LEU A 162 7.24 -21.96 -3.98
N ILE A 163 8.25 -22.81 -3.79
CA ILE A 163 9.53 -22.68 -4.47
C ILE A 163 9.36 -22.88 -5.98
N ASN A 164 10.00 -22.03 -6.78
CA ASN A 164 9.91 -22.01 -8.24
C ASN A 164 8.52 -21.76 -8.83
N SER A 165 7.52 -21.36 -8.03
CA SER A 165 6.17 -21.07 -8.52
C SER A 165 6.11 -19.96 -9.58
N TYR A 166 7.03 -18.98 -9.51
CA TYR A 166 7.19 -17.95 -10.54
C TYR A 166 7.44 -18.50 -11.95
N ARG A 167 7.99 -19.72 -12.05
CA ARG A 167 8.31 -20.40 -13.30
C ARG A 167 7.15 -21.28 -13.76
N ASN A 168 6.48 -21.94 -12.83
CA ASN A 168 5.30 -22.75 -13.06
C ASN A 168 4.36 -22.61 -11.87
N SER A 169 3.21 -21.96 -12.07
CA SER A 169 2.24 -21.69 -10.99
C SER A 169 1.29 -22.85 -10.69
N HIS A 170 1.43 -23.99 -11.37
CA HIS A 170 0.49 -25.12 -11.29
C HIS A 170 0.19 -25.54 -9.84
N ASN A 171 1.23 -25.78 -9.03
CA ASN A 171 1.04 -26.25 -7.66
C ASN A 171 0.40 -25.17 -6.76
N GLU A 172 0.73 -23.88 -6.92
CA GLU A 172 0.07 -22.82 -6.13
C GLU A 172 -1.43 -22.75 -6.45
N GLN A 173 -1.78 -22.85 -7.74
CA GLN A 173 -3.18 -22.82 -8.16
C GLN A 173 -3.94 -24.09 -7.74
N ALA A 174 -3.28 -25.25 -7.74
CA ALA A 174 -3.86 -26.49 -7.23
C ALA A 174 -4.16 -26.40 -5.72
N VAL A 175 -3.21 -25.91 -4.91
CA VAL A 175 -3.43 -25.66 -3.47
C VAL A 175 -4.60 -24.68 -3.27
N LYS A 176 -4.62 -23.56 -3.99
CA LYS A 176 -5.71 -22.57 -3.93
C LYS A 176 -7.07 -23.19 -4.25
N THR A 177 -7.15 -23.99 -5.30
CA THR A 177 -8.38 -24.67 -5.71
C THR A 177 -8.89 -25.62 -4.62
N ILE A 178 -8.00 -26.39 -4.00
CA ILE A 178 -8.36 -27.30 -2.90
C ILE A 178 -8.89 -26.51 -1.71
N ILE A 179 -8.20 -25.44 -1.29
CA ILE A 179 -8.63 -24.59 -0.17
C ILE A 179 -9.99 -23.96 -0.44
N GLN A 180 -10.19 -23.40 -1.63
CA GLN A 180 -11.47 -22.78 -2.02
C GLN A 180 -12.64 -23.77 -2.04
N ARG A 181 -12.38 -25.04 -2.35
CA ARG A 181 -13.38 -26.11 -2.28
C ARG A 181 -13.72 -26.47 -0.83
N LEU A 182 -12.73 -26.53 0.05
CA LEU A 182 -12.90 -26.95 1.45
C LEU A 182 -13.46 -25.83 2.33
N SER A 183 -13.08 -24.58 2.05
CA SER A 183 -13.51 -23.40 2.81
C SER A 183 -13.89 -22.27 1.84
N PRO A 184 -15.06 -22.34 1.19
CA PRO A 184 -15.53 -21.30 0.28
C PRO A 184 -15.55 -19.91 0.93
N GLY A 185 -15.03 -18.91 0.23
CA GLY A 185 -14.94 -17.53 0.73
C GLY A 185 -13.73 -17.25 1.63
N PHE A 186 -12.94 -18.25 2.01
CA PHE A 186 -11.68 -18.02 2.74
C PHE A 186 -10.66 -17.30 1.82
N PRO A 187 -10.09 -16.15 2.23
CA PRO A 187 -9.10 -15.43 1.43
C PRO A 187 -7.84 -16.27 1.18
N VAL A 188 -7.50 -16.46 -0.10
CA VAL A 188 -6.30 -17.18 -0.55
C VAL A 188 -5.53 -16.34 -1.55
N PHE A 189 -4.25 -16.09 -1.27
CA PHE A 189 -3.37 -15.28 -2.10
C PHE A 189 -2.19 -16.11 -2.60
N CYS A 190 -2.12 -16.39 -3.91
CA CYS A 190 -0.94 -17.03 -4.51
C CYS A 190 0.15 -15.99 -4.75
N SER A 191 1.39 -16.32 -4.39
CA SER A 191 2.52 -15.43 -4.60
C SER A 191 2.74 -15.10 -6.08
N THR A 192 2.38 -16.02 -6.99
CA THR A 192 2.45 -15.80 -8.44
C THR A 192 1.41 -14.82 -8.96
N ASP A 193 0.25 -14.72 -8.30
CA ASP A 193 -0.81 -13.78 -8.68
C ASP A 193 -0.43 -12.35 -8.25
N VAL A 194 0.36 -12.23 -7.18
CA VAL A 194 0.83 -10.95 -6.65
C VAL A 194 2.05 -10.43 -7.41
N TRP A 195 3.16 -11.19 -7.42
CA TRP A 195 4.41 -10.76 -8.03
C TRP A 195 5.34 -11.95 -8.38
N PRO A 196 5.27 -12.50 -9.61
CA PRO A 196 5.94 -13.74 -9.99
C PRO A 196 7.44 -13.51 -10.33
N ILE A 197 8.25 -13.26 -9.31
CA ILE A 197 9.71 -13.13 -9.44
C ILE A 197 10.46 -14.33 -8.86
N ILE A 198 11.67 -14.60 -9.35
CA ILE A 198 12.48 -15.77 -8.96
C ILE A 198 12.74 -15.90 -7.45
N ARG A 199 13.09 -14.80 -6.80
CA ARG A 199 13.59 -14.82 -5.42
C ARG A 199 12.48 -15.07 -4.41
N GLU A 200 12.62 -16.13 -3.62
CA GLU A 200 11.62 -16.63 -2.70
C GLU A 200 11.33 -15.67 -1.55
N TYR A 201 12.35 -15.07 -0.92
CA TYR A 201 12.12 -14.11 0.16
C TYR A 201 11.37 -12.86 -0.36
N GLU A 202 11.89 -12.22 -1.40
CA GLU A 202 11.31 -11.00 -1.99
C GLU A 202 9.88 -11.24 -2.50
N ARG A 203 9.62 -12.41 -3.12
CA ARG A 203 8.27 -12.81 -3.56
C ARG A 203 7.33 -13.06 -2.37
N THR A 204 7.79 -13.83 -1.38
CA THR A 204 6.97 -14.21 -0.21
C THR A 204 6.61 -12.99 0.63
N VAL A 205 7.57 -12.13 0.97
CA VAL A 205 7.28 -10.92 1.77
C VAL A 205 6.33 -9.97 1.04
N THR A 206 6.47 -9.82 -0.28
CA THR A 206 5.54 -9.02 -1.09
C THR A 206 4.13 -9.62 -1.11
N ALA A 207 4.01 -10.95 -1.25
CA ALA A 207 2.72 -11.65 -1.21
C ALA A 207 2.07 -11.59 0.19
N VAL A 208 2.89 -11.63 1.25
CA VAL A 208 2.43 -11.46 2.63
C VAL A 208 1.89 -10.05 2.86
N ILE A 209 2.64 -9.01 2.47
CA ILE A 209 2.16 -7.62 2.56
C ILE A 209 0.85 -7.44 1.78
N HIS A 210 0.77 -8.01 0.57
CA HIS A 210 -0.47 -8.01 -0.21
C HIS A 210 -1.63 -8.63 0.57
N GLY A 211 -1.52 -9.90 0.97
CA GLY A 211 -2.61 -10.61 1.65
C GLY A 211 -3.01 -9.96 2.98
N TYR A 212 -2.05 -9.38 3.68
CA TYR A 212 -2.24 -8.74 4.99
C TYR A 212 -3.15 -7.51 4.88
N VAL A 213 -3.03 -6.79 3.76
CA VAL A 213 -3.67 -5.49 3.52
C VAL A 213 -4.91 -5.61 2.62
N GLN A 214 -4.95 -6.60 1.72
CA GLN A 214 -5.94 -6.71 0.64
C GLN A 214 -7.40 -6.63 1.11
N PRO A 215 -7.84 -7.31 2.19
CA PRO A 215 -9.24 -7.25 2.62
C PRO A 215 -9.68 -5.82 3.01
N ARG A 216 -8.82 -5.11 3.74
CA ARG A 216 -9.10 -3.74 4.20
C ARG A 216 -9.12 -2.75 3.05
N VAL A 217 -8.20 -2.89 2.09
CA VAL A 217 -8.21 -2.07 0.86
C VAL A 217 -9.44 -2.37 0.01
N SER A 218 -9.84 -3.64 -0.10
CA SER A 218 -11.04 -4.02 -0.86
C SER A 218 -12.30 -3.35 -0.29
N GLN A 219 -12.50 -3.42 1.03
CA GLN A 219 -13.63 -2.77 1.71
C GLN A 219 -13.62 -1.24 1.56
N TYR A 220 -12.43 -0.63 1.64
CA TYR A 220 -12.27 0.80 1.42
C TYR A 220 -12.67 1.22 0.00
N LEU A 221 -12.18 0.51 -1.01
CA LEU A 221 -12.46 0.83 -2.40
C LEU A 221 -13.92 0.58 -2.78
N GLU A 222 -14.54 -0.43 -2.18
CA GLU A 222 -15.98 -0.66 -2.29
C GLU A 222 -16.79 0.51 -1.70
N SER A 223 -16.39 1.00 -0.53
CA SER A 223 -17.03 2.17 0.11
C SER A 223 -16.86 3.43 -0.75
N LEU A 224 -15.69 3.63 -1.36
CA LEU A 224 -15.42 4.72 -2.30
C LEU A 224 -16.29 4.62 -3.57
N GLN A 225 -16.40 3.43 -4.15
CA GLN A 225 -17.27 3.17 -5.31
C GLN A 225 -18.72 3.52 -4.97
N GLN A 226 -19.22 3.07 -3.82
CA GLN A 226 -20.58 3.36 -3.38
C GLN A 226 -20.79 4.86 -3.13
N ALA A 227 -19.84 5.54 -2.48
CA ALA A 227 -19.92 6.97 -2.22
C ALA A 227 -20.01 7.81 -3.50
N LEU A 228 -19.28 7.43 -4.56
CA LEU A 228 -19.37 8.11 -5.86
C LEU A 228 -20.70 7.87 -6.57
N LEU A 229 -21.24 6.65 -6.47
CA LEU A 229 -22.56 6.33 -6.99
C LEU A 229 -23.65 7.15 -6.27
N ASP A 230 -23.58 7.22 -4.94
CA ASP A 230 -24.51 8.01 -4.12
C ASP A 230 -24.42 9.52 -4.42
N ALA A 231 -23.21 10.00 -4.73
CA ALA A 231 -22.96 11.37 -5.18
C ALA A 231 -23.38 11.63 -6.64
N LYS A 232 -23.84 10.60 -7.38
CA LYS A 232 -24.21 10.66 -8.81
C LYS A 232 -23.05 11.06 -9.72
N VAL A 233 -21.82 10.67 -9.36
CA VAL A 233 -20.65 10.80 -10.22
C VAL A 233 -20.62 9.62 -11.19
N ASN A 234 -20.61 9.90 -12.49
CA ASN A 234 -20.65 8.86 -13.54
C ASN A 234 -19.26 8.28 -13.87
N ALA A 235 -18.18 8.92 -13.40
CA ALA A 235 -16.82 8.48 -13.65
C ALA A 235 -16.50 7.16 -12.93
N ILE A 236 -15.82 6.25 -13.62
CA ILE A 236 -15.28 5.03 -13.00
C ILE A 236 -14.12 5.45 -12.08
N PRO A 237 -14.20 5.19 -10.76
CA PRO A 237 -13.12 5.55 -9.85
C PRO A 237 -11.81 4.89 -10.24
N GLN A 238 -10.79 5.72 -10.43
CA GLN A 238 -9.40 5.31 -10.59
C GLN A 238 -8.66 5.49 -9.26
N VAL A 239 -7.63 4.67 -9.07
CA VAL A 239 -6.67 4.79 -7.99
C VAL A 239 -5.27 4.90 -8.55
N THR A 240 -4.43 5.69 -7.88
CA THR A 240 -3.03 5.81 -8.26
C THR A 240 -2.27 4.52 -7.93
N LYS A 241 -1.23 4.23 -8.71
CA LYS A 241 -0.34 3.09 -8.52
C LYS A 241 1.01 3.56 -7.98
N SER A 242 1.72 2.66 -7.30
CA SER A 242 3.08 2.88 -6.80
C SER A 242 4.06 3.27 -7.92
N ASN A 243 3.83 2.82 -9.16
CA ASN A 243 4.64 3.16 -10.33
C ASN A 243 4.25 4.49 -11.01
N GLY A 244 3.42 5.32 -10.37
CA GLY A 244 2.97 6.61 -10.90
C GLY A 244 1.88 6.53 -11.98
N GLY A 245 1.44 5.33 -12.35
CA GLY A 245 0.27 5.12 -13.20
C GLY A 245 -1.04 5.16 -12.42
N VAL A 246 -2.13 4.74 -13.09
CA VAL A 246 -3.46 4.58 -12.48
C VAL A 246 -4.04 3.20 -12.82
N MET A 247 -4.99 2.74 -12.01
CA MET A 247 -5.83 1.57 -12.28
C MET A 247 -7.25 1.80 -11.78
N SER A 248 -8.21 0.99 -12.20
CA SER A 248 -9.56 1.07 -11.64
C SER A 248 -9.57 0.66 -10.17
N ALA A 249 -10.48 1.25 -9.38
CA ALA A 249 -10.74 0.82 -8.01
C ALA A 249 -11.11 -0.67 -7.95
N GLU A 250 -11.84 -1.17 -8.96
CA GLU A 250 -12.19 -2.59 -9.09
C GLU A 250 -10.96 -3.49 -9.16
N LEU A 251 -9.93 -3.10 -9.93
CA LEU A 251 -8.68 -3.85 -9.95
C LEU A 251 -7.96 -3.74 -8.60
N GLY A 252 -7.99 -2.57 -7.94
CA GLY A 252 -7.43 -2.39 -6.61
C GLY A 252 -8.02 -3.29 -5.52
N ARG A 253 -9.29 -3.69 -5.66
CA ARG A 253 -9.96 -4.64 -4.76
C ARG A 253 -9.37 -6.06 -4.81
N THR A 254 -8.55 -6.36 -5.82
CA THR A 254 -7.86 -7.66 -5.97
C THR A 254 -6.35 -7.55 -6.13
N ALA A 255 -5.81 -6.36 -6.41
CA ALA A 255 -4.39 -6.12 -6.71
C ALA A 255 -3.76 -4.97 -5.89
N CYS A 256 -4.06 -4.90 -4.58
CA CYS A 256 -3.68 -3.77 -3.72
C CYS A 256 -2.18 -3.50 -3.67
N ALA A 257 -1.34 -4.53 -3.83
CA ALA A 257 0.12 -4.39 -3.78
C ALA A 257 0.67 -3.36 -4.78
N GLN A 258 -0.01 -3.18 -5.92
CA GLN A 258 0.38 -2.20 -6.95
C GLN A 258 0.07 -0.74 -6.56
N MET A 259 -0.67 -0.50 -5.48
CA MET A 259 -1.06 0.84 -5.02
C MET A 259 -0.64 1.16 -3.60
N ILE A 260 0.05 0.26 -2.89
CA ILE A 260 0.41 0.51 -1.49
C ILE A 260 1.25 1.79 -1.36
N LEU A 261 2.14 2.09 -2.30
CA LEU A 261 3.00 3.28 -2.26
C LEU A 261 2.51 4.40 -3.20
N SER A 262 1.20 4.46 -3.47
CA SER A 262 0.70 5.32 -4.55
C SER A 262 0.53 6.80 -4.20
N GLY A 263 0.37 7.14 -2.92
CA GLY A 263 0.19 8.53 -2.46
C GLY A 263 1.38 9.40 -2.81
N THR A 264 2.57 9.03 -2.32
CA THR A 264 3.82 9.75 -2.59
C THR A 264 4.19 9.71 -4.08
N ALA A 265 3.93 8.60 -4.77
CA ALA A 265 4.16 8.48 -6.20
C ALA A 265 3.40 9.55 -7.01
N ALA A 266 2.14 9.82 -6.67
CA ALA A 266 1.32 10.82 -7.37
C ALA A 266 1.90 12.24 -7.24
N GLY A 267 2.36 12.60 -6.04
CA GLY A 267 3.02 13.88 -5.79
C GLY A 267 4.26 14.08 -6.67
N VAL A 268 5.11 13.06 -6.77
CA VAL A 268 6.33 13.12 -7.60
C VAL A 268 6.00 13.16 -9.10
N ILE A 269 4.94 12.48 -9.54
CA ILE A 269 4.45 12.57 -10.93
C ILE A 269 3.98 13.99 -11.25
N GLY A 270 3.21 14.61 -10.34
CA GLY A 270 2.80 16.01 -10.44
C GLY A 270 4.00 16.97 -10.47
N ALA A 271 4.96 16.78 -9.57
CA ALA A 271 6.20 17.57 -9.53
C ALA A 271 7.02 17.40 -10.82
N SER A 272 7.09 16.19 -11.39
CA SER A 272 7.77 15.92 -12.65
C SER A 272 7.11 16.65 -13.83
N TYR A 273 5.78 16.73 -13.82
CA TYR A 273 5.02 17.50 -14.79
C TYR A 273 5.31 19.01 -14.68
N VAL A 274 5.24 19.57 -13.47
CA VAL A 274 5.55 21.00 -13.22
C VAL A 274 7.01 21.33 -13.55
N SER A 275 7.94 20.44 -13.21
CA SER A 275 9.37 20.56 -13.51
C SER A 275 9.65 20.69 -15.03
N LYS A 276 8.90 19.96 -15.87
CA LYS A 276 8.96 20.12 -17.33
C LYS A 276 8.42 21.47 -17.78
N LEU A 277 7.26 21.87 -17.25
CA LEU A 277 6.62 23.14 -17.60
C LEU A 277 7.48 24.36 -17.20
N SER A 278 8.19 24.26 -16.08
CA SER A 278 9.06 25.34 -15.59
C SER A 278 10.39 25.42 -16.34
N GLY A 279 10.68 24.51 -17.29
CA GLY A 279 11.97 24.46 -17.99
C GLY A 279 13.14 23.98 -17.13
N HIS A 280 12.87 23.37 -15.97
CA HIS A 280 13.87 22.87 -15.03
C HIS A 280 13.76 21.34 -14.90
N PRO A 281 14.32 20.55 -15.83
CA PRO A 281 14.07 19.11 -15.89
C PRO A 281 14.84 18.29 -14.84
N ASN A 282 15.79 18.89 -14.12
CA ASN A 282 16.52 18.23 -13.05
C ASN A 282 16.19 18.93 -11.73
N THR A 283 15.30 18.34 -10.95
CA THR A 283 14.77 18.92 -9.72
C THR A 283 14.67 17.87 -8.61
N MET A 284 14.45 18.35 -7.39
CA MET A 284 14.13 17.51 -6.24
C MET A 284 12.77 17.96 -5.73
N SER A 285 11.82 17.04 -5.60
CA SER A 285 10.57 17.32 -4.90
C SER A 285 10.79 17.15 -3.40
N LEU A 286 10.17 18.03 -2.62
CA LEU A 286 10.15 17.97 -1.17
C LEU A 286 8.71 18.25 -0.74
N ASP A 287 8.06 17.24 -0.18
CA ASP A 287 6.73 17.34 0.43
C ASP A 287 6.88 17.20 1.94
N VAL A 288 6.46 18.20 2.71
CA VAL A 288 6.58 18.19 4.17
C VAL A 288 5.19 18.18 4.78
N GLY A 289 4.82 17.03 5.32
CA GLY A 289 3.58 16.83 6.06
C GLY A 289 3.72 17.14 7.55
N GLY A 290 2.72 16.71 8.33
CA GLY A 290 2.72 16.85 9.78
C GLY A 290 3.73 15.95 10.50
N THR A 291 4.01 14.76 9.95
CA THR A 291 4.83 13.72 10.61
C THR A 291 6.09 13.34 9.83
N SER A 292 6.11 13.59 8.52
CA SER A 292 7.17 13.15 7.62
C SER A 292 7.48 14.19 6.55
N ALA A 293 8.67 14.07 5.97
CA ALA A 293 9.09 14.79 4.78
C ALA A 293 9.48 13.77 3.71
N ASP A 294 8.82 13.83 2.55
CA ASP A 294 9.03 12.95 1.42
C ASP A 294 9.86 13.64 0.34
N VAL A 295 10.95 13.00 -0.07
CA VAL A 295 11.91 13.54 -1.04
C VAL A 295 12.02 12.60 -2.23
N ALA A 296 12.00 13.15 -3.44
CA ALA A 296 12.29 12.39 -4.65
C ALA A 296 13.12 13.20 -5.65
N PHE A 297 13.99 12.51 -6.38
CA PHE A 297 14.77 13.11 -7.46
C PHE A 297 14.03 12.97 -8.79
N ILE A 298 14.01 14.06 -9.56
CA ILE A 298 13.46 14.14 -10.90
C ILE A 298 14.62 14.45 -11.83
N ARG A 299 14.81 13.62 -12.86
CA ARG A 299 15.89 13.75 -13.83
C ARG A 299 15.32 13.75 -15.23
N ASN A 300 15.74 14.69 -16.06
CA ASN A 300 15.22 14.87 -17.42
C ASN A 300 13.67 14.98 -17.46
N GLY A 301 13.08 15.58 -16.43
CA GLY A 301 11.63 15.75 -16.25
C GLY A 301 10.89 14.44 -15.96
N GLN A 302 11.59 13.38 -15.57
CA GLN A 302 11.01 12.08 -15.25
C GLN A 302 11.33 11.67 -13.80
N PRO A 303 10.37 11.05 -13.10
CA PRO A 303 10.63 10.47 -11.79
C PRO A 303 11.66 9.34 -11.90
N GLN A 304 12.40 9.09 -10.82
CA GLN A 304 13.19 7.87 -10.69
C GLN A 304 12.32 6.72 -10.17
N PHE A 305 12.70 5.49 -10.50
CA PHE A 305 12.00 4.29 -10.07
C PHE A 305 12.95 3.35 -9.32
N GLY A 306 12.43 2.71 -8.29
CA GLY A 306 13.13 1.80 -7.41
C GLY A 306 12.41 0.46 -7.23
N ILE A 307 13.12 -0.48 -6.63
CA ILE A 307 12.60 -1.77 -6.17
C ILE A 307 13.18 -2.02 -4.79
N GLY A 308 12.37 -2.55 -3.86
CA GLY A 308 12.80 -2.81 -2.49
C GLY A 308 12.59 -1.61 -1.57
N GLU A 309 11.59 -0.78 -1.87
CA GLU A 309 11.11 0.26 -0.97
C GLU A 309 10.66 -0.35 0.36
N VAL A 310 10.68 0.44 1.44
CA VAL A 310 10.33 -0.02 2.78
C VAL A 310 8.99 0.58 3.21
N ILE A 311 8.08 -0.26 3.68
CA ILE A 311 6.81 0.14 4.29
C ILE A 311 6.86 -0.21 5.77
N GLY A 312 6.94 0.83 6.62
CA GLY A 312 7.20 0.63 8.04
C GLY A 312 8.57 -0.03 8.23
N GLU A 313 8.56 -1.31 8.58
CA GLU A 313 9.78 -2.09 8.83
C GLU A 313 9.99 -3.19 7.76
N PHE A 314 9.09 -3.30 6.77
CA PHE A 314 9.06 -4.41 5.81
C PHE A 314 9.40 -3.96 4.39
N PRO A 315 10.29 -4.66 3.68
CA PRO A 315 10.57 -4.36 2.28
C PRO A 315 9.46 -4.87 1.36
N ILE A 316 9.14 -4.11 0.32
CA ILE A 316 8.25 -4.52 -0.77
C ILE A 316 8.98 -4.42 -2.12
N PHE A 317 8.85 -5.44 -2.96
CA PHE A 317 9.67 -5.58 -4.17
C PHE A 317 8.88 -5.34 -5.46
N ILE A 318 7.96 -4.38 -5.44
CA ILE A 318 7.19 -3.95 -6.62
C ILE A 318 7.81 -2.66 -7.18
N PRO A 319 7.95 -2.53 -8.52
CA PRO A 319 8.43 -1.31 -9.15
C PRO A 319 7.61 -0.11 -8.68
N SER A 320 8.29 0.84 -8.06
CA SER A 320 7.66 2.01 -7.43
C SER A 320 8.44 3.27 -7.79
N VAL A 321 7.78 4.42 -7.76
CA VAL A 321 8.46 5.71 -7.80
C VAL A 321 9.38 5.78 -6.58
N ALA A 322 10.65 6.12 -6.81
CA ALA A 322 11.65 6.18 -5.76
C ALA A 322 11.41 7.42 -4.90
N VAL A 323 10.95 7.21 -3.67
CA VAL A 323 10.69 8.26 -2.67
C VAL A 323 11.39 7.88 -1.38
N THR A 324 12.12 8.82 -0.80
CA THR A 324 12.71 8.68 0.53
C THR A 324 11.92 9.50 1.52
N SER A 325 11.37 8.86 2.54
CA SER A 325 10.68 9.52 3.65
C SER A 325 11.62 9.72 4.83
N ILE A 326 11.60 10.91 5.40
CA ILE A 326 12.31 11.27 6.63
C ILE A 326 11.25 11.51 7.72
N GLY A 327 11.43 10.93 8.91
CA GLY A 327 10.55 11.11 10.08
C GLY A 327 10.70 12.48 10.75
N ALA A 328 10.65 13.55 9.96
CA ALA A 328 10.70 14.93 10.40
C ALA A 328 9.61 15.72 9.65
N GLY A 329 8.64 16.23 10.40
CA GLY A 329 7.52 17.01 9.86
C GLY A 329 7.15 18.18 10.77
N GLY A 330 6.08 18.88 10.43
CA GLY A 330 5.66 20.08 11.18
C GLY A 330 5.24 19.83 12.64
N GLY A 331 4.93 18.58 13.00
CA GLY A 331 4.58 18.16 14.36
C GLY A 331 5.69 17.39 15.07
N SER A 332 6.92 17.35 14.55
CA SER A 332 8.04 16.69 15.22
C SER A 332 8.39 17.42 16.52
N ILE A 333 8.55 16.67 17.61
CA ILE A 333 8.82 17.22 18.93
C ILE A 333 10.29 17.61 19.01
N ALA A 334 10.56 18.86 19.42
CA ALA A 334 11.90 19.31 19.77
C ALA A 334 12.20 18.95 21.22
N TRP A 335 13.34 18.30 21.46
CA TRP A 335 13.79 17.88 22.78
C TRP A 335 15.31 18.04 22.90
N VAL A 336 15.82 18.02 24.13
CA VAL A 336 17.26 18.12 24.42
C VAL A 336 17.72 16.78 24.95
N ASP A 337 18.74 16.21 24.32
CA ASP A 337 19.29 14.92 24.77
C ASP A 337 20.14 15.04 26.04
N ASP A 338 20.53 13.89 26.60
CA ASP A 338 21.33 13.83 27.85
C ASP A 338 22.69 14.55 27.73
N PHE A 339 23.13 14.90 26.52
CA PHE A 339 24.37 15.63 26.26
C PHE A 339 24.14 17.13 25.97
N GLY A 340 22.91 17.62 26.11
CA GLY A 340 22.56 19.02 25.87
C GLY A 340 22.41 19.40 24.40
N ILE A 341 22.32 18.42 23.49
CA ILE A 341 22.16 18.67 22.06
C ILE A 341 20.66 18.76 21.74
N LEU A 342 20.27 19.82 21.05
CA LEU A 342 18.92 19.98 20.52
C LEU A 342 18.65 18.95 19.42
N ARG A 343 17.60 18.16 19.60
CA ARG A 343 17.08 17.17 18.66
C ARG A 343 15.66 17.54 18.25
N VAL A 344 15.27 17.13 17.04
CA VAL A 344 13.90 17.29 16.53
C VAL A 344 13.46 15.95 15.95
N GLY A 345 12.35 15.40 16.46
CA GLY A 345 11.91 14.04 16.15
C GLY A 345 12.75 12.96 16.84
N PRO A 346 12.49 11.66 16.57
CA PRO A 346 11.47 11.15 15.64
C PRO A 346 10.04 11.20 16.21
N GLU A 347 9.87 11.46 17.52
CA GLU A 347 8.54 11.59 18.11
C GLU A 347 7.76 12.78 17.54
N SER A 348 6.45 12.63 17.38
CA SER A 348 5.56 13.64 16.82
C SER A 348 4.32 13.83 17.67
N ALA A 349 3.88 15.08 17.81
CA ALA A 349 2.61 15.46 18.42
C ALA A 349 1.37 15.07 17.57
N GLY A 350 1.58 14.62 16.33
CA GLY A 350 0.53 14.21 15.40
C GLY A 350 -0.45 15.34 15.07
N SER A 351 -1.71 15.00 14.78
CA SER A 351 -2.80 15.96 14.63
C SER A 351 -3.64 16.14 15.90
N LYS A 352 -3.50 15.22 16.87
CA LYS A 352 -4.19 15.26 18.17
C LYS A 352 -3.25 14.72 19.27
N PRO A 353 -2.84 15.55 20.25
CA PRO A 353 -3.26 16.94 20.46
C PRO A 353 -2.71 17.90 19.38
N GLY A 354 -1.66 17.51 18.66
CA GLY A 354 -1.03 18.35 17.65
C GLY A 354 -0.12 19.42 18.23
N PRO A 355 0.48 20.30 17.39
CA PRO A 355 1.31 21.40 17.85
C PRO A 355 0.64 22.23 18.96
N ALA A 356 1.42 22.70 19.94
CA ALA A 356 0.91 23.47 21.09
C ALA A 356 0.04 24.68 20.68
N CYS A 357 0.33 25.29 19.51
CA CYS A 357 -0.44 26.40 18.96
C CYS A 357 -1.85 26.02 18.48
N TYR A 358 -2.19 24.73 18.40
CA TYR A 358 -3.54 24.28 18.04
C TYR A 358 -4.55 24.43 19.19
N GLY A 359 -4.09 24.63 20.43
CA GLY A 359 -4.97 24.85 21.58
C GLY A 359 -5.72 23.59 22.07
N ASN A 360 -5.29 22.39 21.66
CA ASN A 360 -5.92 21.11 22.01
C ASN A 360 -5.24 20.40 23.20
N GLY A 361 -4.38 21.10 23.95
CA GLY A 361 -3.65 20.55 25.10
C GLY A 361 -2.38 19.77 24.76
N GLY A 362 -1.72 20.11 23.65
CA GLY A 362 -0.47 19.50 23.18
C GLY A 362 0.79 20.27 23.57
#